data_AF-A0A5P9BEH0-F1
#
_entry.id   AF-A0A5P9BEH0-F1
#
_cell.length_a   1.000
_cell.length_b   1.000
_cell.length_c   1.000
_cell.angle_alpha   90.00
_cell.angle_beta   90.00
_cell.angle_gamma   90.00
#
_symmetry.space_group_name_H-M   'P 1'
#
loop_
_entity.id
_entity.type
_entity.pdbx_description
1 polymer ?
#
loop_
_entity_poly.entity_id
_entity_poly.type
_entity_poly.pdbx_seq_one_letter_code
_entity_poly.pdbx_strand_id
1 'polypeptide(L)'
;MDVGIPEGMTINSSFDGMKIERRWFSNQTLFMTVFVVVWDSFLFYWYSNALSSGGFTKENAVTLAFPLIHLAIGIFLTYYVIACYLNKTTVSVSHSFVESKISPVPFGFKKLIPSSSIEQVYCKEVVKKS
;
A
#
# COMPACT_ATOMS: atom_id res chain seq x y z
N MET A 1 18.95 -27.35 -1.81
CA MET A 1 19.26 -25.92 -2.07
C MET A 1 18.21 -25.12 -1.33
N ASP A 2 18.58 -24.52 -0.20
CA ASP A 2 17.68 -23.69 0.59
C ASP A 2 17.63 -22.31 -0.06
N VAL A 3 16.59 -22.06 -0.85
CA VAL A 3 16.33 -20.71 -1.38
C VAL A 3 15.82 -19.88 -0.22
N GLY A 4 16.74 -19.16 0.43
CA GLY A 4 16.43 -18.33 1.60
C GLY A 4 15.22 -17.43 1.36
N ILE A 5 14.30 -17.42 2.33
CA ILE A 5 13.04 -16.67 2.23
C ILE A 5 13.35 -15.16 2.25
N PRO A 6 12.81 -14.36 1.31
CA PRO A 6 13.03 -12.91 1.30
C PRO A 6 12.56 -12.23 2.59
N GLU A 7 13.23 -11.13 2.95
CA GLU A 7 12.87 -10.34 4.13
C GLU A 7 11.40 -9.89 4.10
N GLY A 8 10.72 -10.06 5.24
CA GLY A 8 9.30 -9.71 5.38
C GLY A 8 8.33 -10.70 4.72
N MET A 9 8.83 -11.83 4.21
CA MET A 9 8.04 -12.93 3.66
C MET A 9 8.05 -14.13 4.61
N THR A 10 6.91 -14.78 4.79
CA THR A 10 6.79 -16.01 5.58
C THR A 10 6.00 -17.04 4.78
N ILE A 11 6.53 -18.25 4.68
CA ILE A 11 5.92 -19.36 3.96
C ILE A 11 5.53 -20.41 4.98
N ASN A 12 4.24 -20.72 5.05
CA ASN A 12 3.70 -21.79 5.89
C ASN A 12 3.13 -22.87 4.97
N SER A 13 3.77 -24.04 4.96
CA SER A 13 3.31 -25.21 4.22
C SER A 13 2.55 -26.13 5.17
N SER A 14 1.28 -26.40 4.86
CA SER A 14 0.39 -27.28 5.61
C SER A 14 -0.08 -28.43 4.71
N PHE A 15 -0.70 -29.45 5.30
CA PHE A 15 -1.28 -30.57 4.54
C PHE A 15 -2.37 -30.12 3.55
N ASP A 16 -3.11 -29.05 3.88
CA ASP A 16 -4.21 -28.51 3.07
C ASP A 16 -3.74 -27.51 1.99
N GLY A 17 -2.46 -27.13 1.99
CA GLY A 17 -1.91 -26.17 1.03
C GLY A 17 -0.76 -25.32 1.55
N MET A 18 -0.45 -24.25 0.81
CA MET A 18 0.65 -23.33 1.10
C MET A 18 0.12 -21.91 1.31
N LYS A 19 0.57 -21.25 2.37
CA LYS A 19 0.25 -19.85 2.66
C LYS A 19 1.52 -19.02 2.62
N ILE A 20 1.56 -18.06 1.72
CA ILE A 20 2.64 -17.11 1.55
C ILE A 20 2.15 -15.74 2.05
N GLU A 21 2.81 -15.19 3.05
CA GLU A 21 2.48 -13.87 3.58
C GLU A 21 3.65 -12.92 3.38
N ARG A 22 3.36 -11.69 2.94
CA ARG A 22 4.35 -10.62 2.78
C ARG A 22 3.86 -9.34 3.43
N ARG A 23 4.64 -8.81 4.38
CA ARG A 23 4.37 -7.50 4.99
C ARG A 23 4.71 -6.38 3.99
N TRP A 24 3.92 -5.31 4.03
CA TRP A 24 4.17 -4.13 3.19
C TRP A 24 5.19 -3.19 3.81
N PHE A 25 5.32 -3.26 5.15
CA PHE A 25 6.26 -2.46 5.91
C PHE A 25 7.69 -2.69 5.42
N SER A 26 8.38 -1.58 5.16
CA SER A 26 9.81 -1.54 4.81
C SER A 26 10.45 -0.29 5.40
N ASN A 27 11.78 -0.22 5.42
CA ASN A 27 12.49 0.97 5.89
C ASN A 27 12.10 2.23 5.11
N GLN A 28 11.72 2.09 3.84
CA GLN A 28 11.20 3.19 3.02
C GLN A 28 9.88 3.77 3.56
N THR A 29 9.05 2.94 4.21
CA THR A 29 7.79 3.38 4.83
C THR A 29 8.04 4.41 5.94
N LEU A 30 9.11 4.24 6.72
CA LEU A 30 9.51 5.20 7.76
C LEU A 30 9.85 6.56 7.15
N PHE A 31 10.65 6.58 6.08
CA PHE A 31 10.98 7.82 5.37
C PHE A 31 9.74 8.50 4.78
N MET A 32 8.86 7.74 4.12
CA MET A 32 7.59 8.26 3.61
C MET A 32 6.71 8.84 4.71
N THR A 33 6.74 8.28 5.91
CA THR A 33 5.96 8.79 7.05
C THR A 33 6.39 10.20 7.43
N VAL A 34 7.70 10.44 7.54
CA VAL A 34 8.25 11.76 7.83
C VAL A 34 7.85 12.74 6.73
N PHE A 35 7.99 12.33 5.46
CA PHE A 35 7.60 13.15 4.32
C PHE A 35 6.12 13.56 4.39
N VAL A 36 5.22 12.60 4.62
CA VAL A 36 3.78 12.85 4.71
C VAL A 36 3.43 13.78 5.87
N VAL A 37 4.03 13.60 7.05
CA VAL A 37 3.76 14.46 8.22
C VAL A 37 4.17 15.91 7.94
N VAL A 38 5.35 16.12 7.33
CA VAL A 38 5.80 17.46 6.96
C VAL A 38 4.90 18.07 5.87
N TRP A 39 4.52 17.27 4.88
CA TRP A 39 3.65 17.68 3.78
C TRP A 39 2.26 18.10 4.25
N ASP A 40 1.62 17.28 5.09
CA ASP A 40 0.30 17.57 5.66
C ASP A 40 0.36 18.79 6.59
N SER A 41 1.46 18.97 7.33
CA SER A 41 1.68 20.18 8.15
C SER A 41 1.78 21.44 7.31
N PHE A 42 2.49 21.37 6.17
CA PHE A 42 2.61 22.49 5.24
C PHE A 42 1.25 22.87 4.64
N LEU A 43 0.47 21.88 4.19
CA LEU A 43 -0.88 22.11 3.66
C LEU A 43 -1.82 22.67 4.74
N PHE A 44 -1.76 22.14 5.96
CA PHE A 44 -2.55 22.64 7.08
C PHE A 44 -2.26 24.11 7.38
N TYR A 45 -0.97 24.49 7.44
CA TYR A 45 -0.54 25.87 7.63
C TYR A 45 -1.01 26.77 6.47
N TRP A 46 -0.87 26.31 5.23
CA TRP A 46 -1.31 27.04 4.04
C TRP A 46 -2.81 27.34 4.09
N TYR A 47 -3.64 26.32 4.32
CA TYR A 47 -5.09 26.48 4.37
C TYR A 47 -5.54 27.31 5.58
N SER A 48 -4.86 27.18 6.72
CA SER A 48 -5.15 27.97 7.92
C SER A 48 -4.92 29.46 7.66
N ASN A 49 -3.78 29.84 7.07
CA ASN A 49 -3.51 31.24 6.69
C ASN A 49 -4.50 31.75 5.64
N ALA A 50 -4.75 30.96 4.60
CA ALA A 50 -5.68 31.34 3.54
C ALA A 50 -7.10 31.60 4.07
N LEU A 51 -7.54 30.85 5.08
CA LEU A 51 -8.85 31.03 5.71
C LEU A 51 -8.86 32.24 6.65
N SER A 52 -7.79 32.46 7.43
CA SER A 52 -7.64 33.63 8.31
C SER A 52 -7.55 34.96 7.57
N SER A 53 -7.06 34.97 6.32
CA SER A 53 -6.94 36.17 5.48
C SER A 53 -8.25 36.61 4.78
N GLY A 54 -9.41 36.15 5.25
CA GLY A 54 -10.73 36.57 4.73
C GLY A 54 -11.45 35.53 3.88
N GLY A 55 -11.05 34.25 3.97
CA GLY A 55 -11.79 33.13 3.39
C GLY A 55 -11.87 33.12 1.85
N PHE A 56 -12.91 32.46 1.32
CA PHE A 56 -13.08 32.23 -0.11
C PHE A 56 -13.58 33.51 -0.83
N THR A 57 -12.67 34.45 -1.06
CA THR A 57 -12.92 35.67 -1.84
C THR A 57 -12.40 35.50 -3.27
N LYS A 58 -12.93 36.25 -4.24
CA LYS A 58 -12.51 36.19 -5.66
C LYS A 58 -10.99 36.40 -5.85
N GLU A 59 -10.36 37.17 -4.97
CA GLU A 59 -8.92 37.46 -4.99
C GLU A 59 -8.07 36.31 -4.44
N ASN A 60 -8.63 35.48 -3.56
CA ASN A 60 -7.95 34.34 -2.92
C ASN A 60 -8.32 32.98 -3.52
N ALA A 61 -9.23 32.95 -4.50
CA ALA A 61 -9.76 31.72 -5.09
C ALA A 61 -8.65 30.83 -5.67
N VAL A 62 -7.65 31.43 -6.32
CA VAL A 62 -6.50 30.69 -6.89
C VAL A 62 -5.64 30.07 -5.79
N THR A 63 -5.39 30.82 -4.71
CA THR A 63 -4.59 30.38 -3.54
C THR A 63 -5.20 29.20 -2.80
N LEU A 64 -6.54 29.10 -2.77
CA LEU A 64 -7.25 27.95 -2.19
C LEU A 64 -7.46 26.78 -3.17
N ALA A 65 -7.61 27.07 -4.47
CA ALA A 65 -7.86 26.04 -5.48
C ALA A 65 -6.60 25.28 -5.90
N PHE A 66 -5.45 25.97 -6.02
CA PHE A 66 -4.20 25.37 -6.46
C PHE A 66 -3.72 24.19 -5.59
N PRO A 67 -3.77 24.25 -4.24
CA PRO A 67 -3.32 23.15 -3.39
C PRO A 67 -4.30 21.98 -3.31
N LEU A 68 -5.48 22.02 -3.94
CA LEU A 68 -6.46 20.93 -3.83
C LEU A 68 -5.93 19.59 -4.36
N ILE A 69 -5.18 19.62 -5.45
CA ILE A 69 -4.52 18.43 -5.98
C ILE A 69 -3.46 17.92 -5.00
N HIS A 70 -2.72 18.82 -4.38
CA HIS A 70 -1.69 18.48 -3.38
C HIS A 70 -2.33 17.89 -2.11
N LEU A 71 -3.52 18.36 -1.73
CA LEU A 71 -4.32 17.79 -0.65
C LEU A 71 -4.81 16.38 -0.98
N ALA A 72 -5.34 16.17 -2.19
CA ALA A 72 -5.76 14.84 -2.63
C ALA A 72 -4.58 13.84 -2.64
N ILE A 73 -3.41 14.27 -3.11
CA ILE A 73 -2.18 13.48 -3.08
C ILE A 73 -1.73 13.22 -1.64
N GLY A 74 -1.77 14.24 -0.77
CA GLY A 74 -1.44 14.10 0.65
C GLY A 74 -2.31 13.03 1.33
N ILE A 75 -3.64 13.15 1.21
CA ILE A 75 -4.60 12.16 1.74
C ILE A 75 -4.30 10.75 1.22
N PHE A 76 -4.03 10.61 -0.08
CA PHE A 76 -3.70 9.32 -0.67
C PHE A 76 -2.38 8.76 -0.10
N LEU A 77 -1.34 9.58 0.04
CA LEU A 77 -0.06 9.16 0.59
C LEU A 77 -0.19 8.79 2.07
N THR A 78 -0.93 9.55 2.86
CA THR A 78 -1.22 9.25 4.27
C THR A 78 -1.94 7.91 4.38
N TYR A 79 -2.96 7.68 3.56
CA TYR A 79 -3.65 6.40 3.46
C TYR A 79 -2.71 5.26 3.08
N TYR A 80 -1.86 5.48 2.07
CA TYR A 80 -0.89 4.49 1.61
C TYR A 80 0.13 4.13 2.68
N VAL A 81 0.67 5.11 3.41
CA VAL A 81 1.61 4.89 4.51
C VAL A 81 0.97 4.07 5.62
N ILE A 82 -0.26 4.41 6.03
CA ILE A 82 -1.03 3.62 7.00
C ILE A 82 -1.23 2.18 6.50
N ALA A 83 -1.59 2.01 5.23
CA ALA A 83 -1.69 0.71 4.61
C ALA A 83 -0.35 -0.04 4.64
N CYS A 84 0.79 0.60 4.39
CA CYS A 84 2.10 -0.05 4.48
C CYS A 84 2.42 -0.56 5.89
N TYR A 85 2.04 0.16 6.94
CA TYR A 85 2.26 -0.29 8.33
C TYR A 85 1.40 -1.49 8.71
N LEU A 86 0.14 -1.49 8.30
CA LEU A 86 -0.85 -2.47 8.76
C LEU A 86 -0.99 -3.66 7.82
N ASN A 87 -0.90 -3.43 6.51
CA ASN A 87 -1.26 -4.43 5.52
C ASN A 87 -0.20 -5.51 5.32
N LYS A 88 -0.74 -6.68 5.02
CA LYS A 88 -0.01 -7.83 4.54
C LYS A 88 -0.72 -8.35 3.30
N THR A 89 0.06 -8.73 2.28
CA THR A 89 -0.45 -9.53 1.17
C THR A 89 -0.34 -10.99 1.57
N THR A 90 -1.47 -11.71 1.53
CA THR A 90 -1.52 -13.15 1.75
C THR A 90 -1.91 -13.82 0.45
N VAL A 91 -1.06 -14.72 -0.03
CA VAL A 91 -1.37 -15.63 -1.12
C VAL A 91 -1.57 -17.02 -0.52
N SER A 92 -2.80 -17.52 -0.59
CA SER A 92 -3.16 -18.86 -0.14
C SER A 92 -3.34 -19.76 -1.35
N VAL A 93 -2.63 -20.87 -1.38
CA VAL A 93 -2.69 -21.90 -2.43
C VAL A 93 -3.24 -23.16 -1.80
N SER A 94 -4.41 -23.59 -2.25
CA SER A 94 -5.06 -24.83 -1.82
C SER A 94 -5.35 -25.71 -3.05
N HIS A 95 -5.75 -26.95 -2.83
CA HIS A 95 -6.11 -27.86 -3.92
C HIS A 95 -7.26 -27.32 -4.80
N SER A 96 -8.17 -26.53 -4.23
CA SER A 96 -9.37 -26.03 -4.93
C SER A 96 -9.22 -24.62 -5.49
N PHE A 97 -8.39 -23.77 -4.88
CA PHE A 97 -8.25 -22.37 -5.29
C PHE A 97 -6.88 -21.78 -4.95
N VAL A 98 -6.53 -20.73 -5.69
CA VAL A 98 -5.47 -19.79 -5.37
C VAL A 98 -6.10 -18.43 -5.06
N GLU A 99 -5.92 -17.95 -3.84
CA GLU A 99 -6.44 -16.67 -3.36
C GLU A 99 -5.29 -15.70 -3.10
N SER A 100 -5.40 -14.47 -3.61
CA SER A 100 -4.59 -13.33 -3.19
C SER A 100 -5.48 -12.29 -2.51
N LYS A 101 -5.13 -11.93 -1.28
CA LYS A 101 -5.84 -10.93 -0.49
C LYS A 101 -4.89 -10.00 0.23
N ILE A 102 -5.38 -8.78 0.46
CA ILE A 102 -4.68 -7.76 1.24
C ILE A 102 -5.56 -7.44 2.45
N SER A 103 -4.95 -7.39 3.63
CA SER A 103 -5.63 -7.17 4.90
C SER A 103 -4.69 -6.52 5.91
N PRO A 104 -5.17 -5.72 6.90
CA PRO A 104 -6.59 -5.50 7.25
C PRO A 104 -7.25 -4.31 6.56
N VAL A 105 -6.49 -3.31 6.11
CA VAL A 105 -7.03 -2.12 5.44
C VAL A 105 -7.38 -2.45 3.99
N PRO A 106 -8.57 -2.07 3.50
CA PRO A 106 -9.01 -2.39 2.14
C PRO A 106 -8.08 -1.76 1.11
N PHE A 107 -7.24 -2.57 0.47
CA PHE A 107 -6.34 -2.09 -0.57
C PHE A 107 -6.32 -3.09 -1.72
N GLY A 108 -6.57 -2.61 -2.94
CA GLY A 108 -6.66 -3.47 -4.12
C GLY A 108 -7.86 -4.42 -4.09
N PHE A 109 -7.89 -5.33 -5.07
CA PHE A 109 -8.97 -6.31 -5.21
C PHE A 109 -8.52 -7.68 -4.73
N LYS A 110 -9.41 -8.37 -4.00
CA LYS A 110 -9.26 -9.80 -3.73
C LYS A 110 -9.40 -10.56 -5.05
N LYS A 111 -8.41 -11.40 -5.37
CA LYS A 111 -8.45 -12.27 -6.55
C LYS A 111 -8.50 -13.72 -6.10
N LEU A 112 -9.54 -14.43 -6.50
CA LEU A 112 -9.72 -15.86 -6.24
C LEU A 112 -9.79 -16.58 -7.58
N ILE A 113 -8.86 -17.52 -7.79
CA ILE A 113 -8.69 -18.27 -9.02
C ILE A 113 -8.93 -19.74 -8.69
N PRO A 114 -9.96 -20.40 -9.24
CA PRO A 114 -10.16 -21.84 -9.06
C PRO A 114 -8.97 -22.61 -9.62
N SER A 115 -8.46 -23.61 -8.90
CA SER A 115 -7.30 -24.39 -9.35
C SER A 115 -7.57 -25.15 -10.65
N SER A 116 -8.82 -25.50 -10.93
CA SER A 116 -9.26 -26.10 -12.20
C SER A 116 -9.10 -25.19 -13.42
N SER A 117 -9.00 -23.87 -13.21
CA SER A 117 -8.77 -22.88 -14.28
C SER A 117 -7.29 -22.60 -14.54
N ILE A 118 -6.39 -23.19 -13.76
CA ILE A 118 -4.95 -23.01 -13.89
C ILE A 118 -4.41 -24.11 -14.80
N GLU A 119 -4.09 -23.76 -16.04
CA GLU A 119 -3.51 -24.70 -17.00
C GLU A 119 -2.04 -24.99 -16.72
N GLN A 120 -1.27 -23.96 -16.33
CA GLN A 120 0.15 -24.09 -16.00
C GLN A 120 0.64 -23.00 -15.05
N VAL A 121 1.67 -23.33 -14.27
CA VAL A 121 2.46 -22.37 -13.50
C VAL A 121 3.87 -22.36 -14.06
N TYR A 122 4.35 -21.20 -14.46
CA TYR A 122 5.72 -21.03 -14.96
C TYR A 122 6.41 -19.87 -14.24
N CYS A 123 7.71 -20.00 -14.05
CA CYS A 123 8.54 -18.95 -13.47
C CYS A 123 9.03 -18.04 -14.60
N LYS A 124 8.68 -16.76 -14.55
CA LYS A 124 9.19 -15.76 -15.50
C LYS A 124 10.53 -15.17 -15.07
N GLU A 125 10.71 -14.95 -13.77
CA GLU A 125 11.89 -14.28 -13.22
C GLU A 125 12.22 -14.83 -11.84
N VAL A 126 13.52 -15.03 -11.58
CA VAL A 126 14.05 -15.44 -10.28
C VAL A 126 14.96 -14.32 -9.76
N VAL A 127 14.48 -13.57 -8.77
CA VAL A 127 15.29 -12.56 -8.08
C VAL A 127 16.00 -13.21 -6.91
N LYS A 128 17.33 -13.34 -7.00
CA LYS A 128 18.18 -13.73 -5.87
C LYS A 128 18.75 -12.46 -5.24
N LYS A 129 18.41 -12.17 -3.98
CA LYS A 129 19.19 -11.21 -3.19
C LYS A 129 20.46 -11.92 -2.73
N SER A 130 21.60 -11.45 -3.22
CA SER A 130 22.94 -11.84 -2.73
C SER A 130 23.22 -11.24 -1.37
#